data_AF-A0A3D2R3C0-F1
#
_entry.id   AF-A0A3D2R3C0-F1
#
_cell.length_a   1.000
_cell.length_b   1.000
_cell.length_c   1.000
_cell.angle_alpha   90.00
_cell.angle_beta   90.00
_cell.angle_gamma   90.00
#
_symmetry.space_group_name_H-M   'P 1'
#
loop_
_entity.id
_entity.type
_entity.pdbx_description
1 polymer ?
#
loop_
_entity_poly.entity_id
_entity_poly.type
_entity_poly.pdbx_seq_one_letter_code
_entity_poly.pdbx_strand_id
1 'polypeptide(L)'
;MPLIDNINYPTDIKNLSRKDLKILSGEIRELIIKSVSITGGHLSSNLGVVELTIALHYVFNAPMDKLIWDVGHQTYTHKILTGRKNKMHTLRKKNGLSGFPNRKESPYDEFGAGHSSTSISAAFGISEGLKKSKSKNRAIAIIGDGAMTAGMAFEALNNAGNSQNDLLVILNDNDMSISKNVGAINNYLAKLLSGKFYGGFKSTGKALFSKATPILDLARKTEEHLKGMVIPGTLFEEFGFNYIGPIDGHDIDTLIDTLSNIKSLSGPQFLHVATKKGFGYKPAQDNPNKYHGISEFKPSNNSLKAGELKKTFTDIFSDWIMAQAGTNKKLCAITPAMSDGSGLTVFSKKYPSRFYDVGIAEQHALTFAAGLA
;
A
#
# COMPACT_ATOMS: atom_id res chain seq x y z
N MET A 1 31.85 5.41 4.15
CA MET A 1 30.78 5.58 5.16
C MET A 1 29.44 5.32 4.48
N PRO A 2 28.47 4.71 5.17
CA PRO A 2 27.11 4.58 4.68
C PRO A 2 26.54 5.94 4.25
N LEU A 3 25.79 6.00 3.14
CA LEU A 3 25.16 7.24 2.67
C LEU A 3 24.14 7.76 3.69
N ILE A 4 23.38 6.85 4.28
CA ILE A 4 22.29 7.10 5.23
C ILE A 4 22.74 7.92 6.43
N ASP A 5 24.02 7.86 6.83
CA ASP A 5 24.55 8.61 7.97
C ASP A 5 24.43 10.13 7.75
N ASN A 6 24.58 10.59 6.50
CA ASN A 6 24.48 11.99 6.11
C ASN A 6 23.05 12.44 5.75
N ILE A 7 22.07 11.52 5.78
CA ILE A 7 20.67 11.83 5.44
C ILE A 7 19.87 12.01 6.73
N ASN A 8 19.31 13.21 6.92
CA ASN A 8 18.42 13.54 8.03
C ASN A 8 17.08 14.08 7.55
N TYR A 9 17.05 14.85 6.46
CA TYR A 9 15.84 15.48 5.93
C TYR A 9 15.66 15.22 4.44
N PRO A 10 14.45 15.46 3.87
CA PRO A 10 14.20 15.21 2.44
C PRO A 10 15.11 16.03 1.51
N THR A 11 15.58 17.19 1.97
CA THR A 11 16.56 18.01 1.24
C THR A 11 17.87 17.29 0.95
N ASP A 12 18.28 16.40 1.84
CA ASP A 12 19.58 15.71 1.75
C ASP A 12 19.58 14.67 0.62
N ILE A 13 18.41 14.13 0.27
CA ILE A 13 18.30 13.14 -0.81
C ILE A 13 18.08 13.77 -2.19
N LYS A 14 17.63 15.03 -2.29
CA LYS A 14 17.32 15.69 -3.57
C LYS A 14 18.54 15.85 -4.49
N ASN A 15 19.73 15.94 -3.90
CA ASN A 15 20.99 16.09 -4.64
C ASN A 15 21.70 14.76 -4.92
N LEU A 16 21.14 13.65 -4.46
CA LEU A 16 21.73 12.33 -4.71
C LEU A 16 21.49 11.90 -6.15
N SER A 17 22.48 11.19 -6.72
CA SER A 17 22.30 10.53 -7.99
C SER A 17 21.31 9.38 -7.85
N ARG A 18 20.64 8.99 -8.95
CA ARG A 18 19.77 7.81 -8.97
C ARG A 18 20.46 6.53 -8.50
N LYS A 19 21.77 6.40 -8.79
CA LYS A 19 22.60 5.29 -8.29
C LYS A 19 22.71 5.32 -6.76
N ASP A 20 22.94 6.49 -6.18
CA ASP A 20 23.04 6.66 -4.73
C ASP A 20 21.69 6.41 -4.05
N LEU A 21 20.57 6.76 -4.68
CA LEU A 21 19.24 6.45 -4.16
C LEU A 21 18.97 4.93 -4.09
N LYS A 22 19.49 4.15 -5.05
CA LYS A 22 19.43 2.67 -5.01
C LYS A 22 20.24 2.11 -3.84
N ILE A 23 21.43 2.66 -3.58
CA ILE A 23 22.26 2.29 -2.43
C ILE A 23 21.54 2.65 -1.12
N LEU A 24 21.02 3.88 -1.03
CA LEU A 24 20.27 4.37 0.13
C LEU A 24 19.04 3.49 0.44
N SER A 25 18.37 2.96 -0.60
CA SER A 25 17.24 2.04 -0.43
C SER A 25 17.66 0.76 0.30
N GLY A 26 18.87 0.24 0.04
CA GLY A 26 19.43 -0.90 0.77
C GLY A 26 19.73 -0.57 2.23
N GLU A 27 20.42 0.55 2.47
CA GLU A 27 20.80 0.98 3.82
C GLU A 27 19.58 1.30 4.71
N ILE A 28 18.52 1.87 4.13
CA ILE A 28 17.25 2.10 4.84
C ILE A 28 16.60 0.78 5.25
N ARG A 29 16.58 -0.23 4.37
CA ARG A 29 16.05 -1.57 4.72
C ARG A 29 16.81 -2.17 5.89
N GLU A 30 18.14 -2.12 5.87
CA GLU A 30 18.96 -2.62 6.96
C GLU A 30 18.66 -1.91 8.28
N LEU A 31 18.53 -0.58 8.26
CA LEU A 31 18.15 0.20 9.44
C LEU A 31 16.76 -0.16 9.96
N ILE A 32 15.78 -0.36 9.08
CA ILE A 32 14.43 -0.79 9.44
C ILE A 32 14.47 -2.17 10.10
N ILE A 33 15.12 -3.15 9.47
CA ILE A 33 15.26 -4.51 10.00
C ILE A 33 15.91 -4.46 11.39
N LYS A 34 17.03 -3.73 11.53
CA LYS A 34 17.73 -3.57 12.81
C LYS A 34 16.83 -2.94 13.88
N SER A 35 16.12 -1.86 13.55
CA SER A 35 15.27 -1.15 14.51
C SER A 35 14.09 -2.01 14.95
N VAL A 36 13.39 -2.64 14.01
CA VAL A 36 12.21 -3.50 14.28
C VAL A 36 12.61 -4.79 14.99
N SER A 37 13.81 -5.31 14.76
CA SER A 37 14.32 -6.48 15.50
C SER A 37 14.41 -6.24 17.03
N ILE A 38 14.62 -4.97 17.43
CA ILE A 38 14.77 -4.55 18.84
C ILE A 38 13.44 -4.07 19.44
N THR A 39 12.51 -3.57 18.62
CA THR A 39 11.30 -2.88 19.09
C THR A 39 10.01 -3.65 18.80
N GLY A 40 10.07 -4.64 17.91
CA GLY A 40 8.90 -5.10 17.18
C GLY A 40 8.32 -4.00 16.28
N GLY A 41 7.25 -4.29 15.55
CA GLY A 41 6.72 -3.32 14.58
C GLY A 41 6.21 -3.96 13.31
N HIS A 42 5.80 -3.11 12.38
CA HIS A 42 5.36 -3.58 11.07
C HIS A 42 6.56 -3.67 10.14
N LEU A 43 6.98 -4.88 9.74
CA LEU A 43 8.19 -5.04 8.93
C LEU A 43 7.88 -5.13 7.44
N SER A 44 7.04 -6.10 7.05
CA SER A 44 6.81 -6.43 5.64
C SER A 44 6.20 -5.26 4.86
N SER A 45 5.31 -4.48 5.47
CA SER A 45 4.72 -3.27 4.87
C SER A 45 5.78 -2.19 4.58
N ASN A 46 6.69 -1.95 5.53
CA ASN A 46 7.72 -0.91 5.40
C ASN A 46 8.78 -1.26 4.36
N LEU A 47 9.19 -2.53 4.28
CA LEU A 47 10.17 -2.98 3.29
C LEU A 47 9.65 -2.87 1.85
N GLY A 48 8.33 -3.04 1.66
CA GLY A 48 7.69 -2.98 0.35
C GLY A 48 7.60 -1.57 -0.26
N VAL A 49 7.73 -0.51 0.54
CA VAL A 49 7.51 0.88 0.08
C VAL A 49 8.75 1.77 0.18
N VAL A 50 9.94 1.19 0.35
CA VAL A 50 11.18 1.97 0.51
C VAL A 50 11.44 2.88 -0.69
N GLU A 51 11.48 2.33 -1.90
CA GLU A 51 11.73 3.11 -3.12
C GLU A 51 10.63 4.15 -3.35
N LEU A 52 9.35 3.76 -3.23
CA LEU A 52 8.22 4.68 -3.35
C LEU A 52 8.34 5.86 -2.39
N THR A 53 8.71 5.61 -1.14
CA THR A 53 8.86 6.67 -0.12
C THR A 53 10.05 7.59 -0.41
N ILE A 54 11.17 7.03 -0.89
CA ILE A 54 12.33 7.83 -1.31
C ILE A 54 11.94 8.69 -2.51
N ALA A 55 11.31 8.12 -3.53
CA ALA A 55 10.89 8.84 -4.73
C ALA A 55 9.91 9.97 -4.40
N LEU A 56 8.96 9.75 -3.47
CA LEU A 56 8.05 10.78 -2.98
C LEU A 56 8.80 11.96 -2.35
N HIS A 57 9.74 11.71 -1.44
CA HIS A 57 10.53 12.76 -0.80
C HIS A 57 11.55 13.42 -1.73
N TYR A 58 11.99 12.70 -2.77
CA TYR A 58 12.86 13.23 -3.81
C TYR A 58 12.11 14.24 -4.69
N VAL A 59 10.93 13.85 -5.20
CA VAL A 59 10.14 14.64 -6.16
C VAL A 59 9.35 15.77 -5.48
N PHE A 60 8.71 15.49 -4.33
CA PHE A 60 7.88 16.46 -3.62
C PHE A 60 8.64 17.15 -2.49
N ASN A 61 8.13 18.31 -2.07
CA ASN A 61 8.75 19.17 -1.06
C ASN A 61 7.96 19.08 0.25
N ALA A 62 7.99 17.93 0.92
CA ALA A 62 7.44 17.83 2.27
C ALA A 62 8.24 18.72 3.25
N PRO A 63 7.60 19.40 4.23
CA PRO A 63 6.18 19.30 4.60
C PRO A 63 5.25 20.30 3.87
N MET A 64 5.73 21.01 2.85
CA MET A 64 4.91 21.95 2.08
C MET A 64 3.89 21.19 1.22
N ASP A 65 4.38 20.20 0.46
CA ASP A 65 3.57 19.15 -0.12
C ASP A 65 3.15 18.17 0.99
N LYS A 66 1.86 17.81 0.99
CA LYS A 66 1.25 17.04 2.07
C LYS A 66 1.20 15.57 1.68
N LEU A 67 1.95 14.73 2.41
CA LEU A 67 1.92 13.27 2.29
C LEU A 67 0.99 12.71 3.37
N ILE A 68 -0.14 12.14 2.94
CA ILE A 68 -1.15 11.53 3.81
C ILE A 68 -1.05 10.01 3.65
N TRP A 69 -0.60 9.32 4.69
CA TRP A 69 -0.42 7.87 4.68
C TRP A 69 -1.63 7.16 5.28
N ASP A 70 -2.24 6.25 4.52
CA ASP A 70 -3.35 5.44 4.99
C ASP A 70 -2.88 4.36 5.97
N VAL A 71 -3.58 4.21 7.11
CA VAL A 71 -3.16 3.45 8.31
C VAL A 71 -1.84 3.95 8.93
N GLY A 72 -0.80 4.16 8.11
CA GLY A 72 0.49 4.67 8.53
C GLY A 72 1.49 3.59 8.96
N HIS A 73 1.13 2.31 8.84
CA HIS A 73 2.01 1.21 9.23
C HIS A 73 3.19 1.00 8.26
N GLN A 74 3.22 1.71 7.14
CA GLN A 74 4.24 1.65 6.08
C GLN A 74 5.11 2.92 6.00
N THR A 75 5.27 3.65 7.12
CA THR A 75 5.90 4.99 7.13
C THR A 75 7.27 5.06 7.82
N TYR A 76 7.96 3.95 8.05
CA TYR A 76 9.27 3.96 8.74
C TYR A 76 10.33 4.63 7.89
N THR A 77 10.36 4.38 6.57
CA THR A 77 11.20 5.14 5.64
C THR A 77 10.88 6.62 5.67
N HIS A 78 9.59 6.98 5.74
CA HIS A 78 9.16 8.37 5.85
C HIS A 78 9.70 9.01 7.15
N LYS A 79 9.61 8.32 8.30
CA LYS A 79 10.17 8.80 9.58
C LYS A 79 11.70 8.95 9.49
N ILE A 80 12.39 7.97 8.92
CA ILE A 80 13.86 8.00 8.73
C ILE A 80 14.29 9.24 7.95
N LEU A 81 13.62 9.53 6.83
CA LEU A 81 13.95 10.65 5.93
C LEU A 81 13.48 12.03 6.45
N THR A 82 12.86 12.12 7.62
CA THR A 82 12.25 13.36 8.15
C THR A 82 12.68 13.66 9.58
N GLY A 83 13.97 13.51 9.85
CA GLY A 83 14.63 13.92 11.08
C GLY A 83 14.53 12.93 12.24
N ARG A 84 13.93 11.75 12.02
CA ARG A 84 13.65 10.79 13.10
C ARG A 84 14.50 9.52 13.05
N LYS A 85 15.44 9.41 12.11
CA LYS A 85 16.41 8.30 11.97
C LYS A 85 17.00 7.84 13.30
N ASN A 86 17.58 8.77 14.07
CA ASN A 86 18.27 8.45 15.32
C ASN A 86 17.33 8.00 16.45
N LYS A 87 16.02 8.19 16.32
CA LYS A 87 15.00 7.79 17.31
C LYS A 87 14.33 6.46 16.98
N MET A 88 14.67 5.80 15.87
CA MET A 88 14.04 4.54 15.43
C MET A 88 14.16 3.40 16.45
N HIS A 89 15.17 3.40 17.32
CA HIS A 89 15.32 2.44 18.41
C HIS A 89 14.28 2.59 19.55
N THR A 90 13.50 3.68 19.54
CA THR A 90 12.42 3.96 20.51
C THR A 90 11.02 3.68 19.96
N LEU A 91 10.91 3.14 18.74
CA LEU A 91 9.66 2.89 18.06
C LEU A 91 8.70 2.04 18.91
N ARG A 92 7.44 2.47 19.00
CA ARG A 92 6.34 1.84 19.77
C ARG A 92 6.62 1.70 21.28
N LYS A 93 7.66 2.35 21.81
CA LYS A 93 7.93 2.40 23.25
C LYS A 93 7.27 3.62 23.88
N LYS A 94 6.97 3.53 25.18
CA LYS A 94 6.46 4.67 25.96
C LYS A 94 7.40 5.87 25.80
N ASN A 95 6.85 7.05 25.50
CA ASN A 95 7.59 8.29 25.23
C ASN A 95 8.56 8.24 24.02
N GLY A 96 8.48 7.19 23.19
CA GLY A 96 9.25 7.04 21.96
C GLY A 96 8.45 7.41 20.72
N LEU A 97 8.96 7.02 19.55
CA LEU A 97 8.26 7.23 18.28
C LEU A 97 6.98 6.39 18.20
N SER A 98 5.90 6.99 17.71
CA SER A 98 4.69 6.29 17.32
C SER A 98 4.98 5.30 16.18
N GLY A 99 4.28 4.17 16.19
CA GLY A 99 4.28 3.20 15.09
C GLY A 99 3.59 3.69 13.82
N PHE A 100 2.91 4.84 13.89
CA PHE A 100 2.14 5.48 12.81
C PHE A 100 2.50 6.99 12.73
N PRO A 101 2.15 7.69 11.64
CA PRO A 101 2.19 9.14 11.59
C PRO A 101 1.43 9.79 12.75
N ASN A 102 2.06 10.78 13.38
CA ASN A 102 1.49 11.51 14.50
C ASN A 102 1.80 13.01 14.34
N ARG A 103 0.74 13.82 14.21
CA ARG A 103 0.82 15.28 14.04
C ARG A 103 1.60 16.00 15.15
N LYS A 104 1.61 15.44 16.36
CA LYS A 104 2.39 15.98 17.50
C LYS A 104 3.85 15.53 17.48
N GLU A 105 4.19 14.51 16.69
CA GLU A 105 5.55 13.97 16.59
C GLU A 105 6.37 14.70 15.52
N SER A 106 5.75 15.12 14.41
CA SER A 106 6.48 15.71 13.28
C SER A 106 5.57 16.57 12.40
N PRO A 107 6.06 17.72 11.87
CA PRO A 107 5.34 18.50 10.86
C PRO A 107 5.20 17.77 9.51
N TYR A 108 5.94 16.67 9.30
CA TYR A 108 5.84 15.82 8.12
C TYR A 108 4.65 14.84 8.19
N ASP A 109 4.04 14.70 9.36
CA ASP A 109 2.89 13.82 9.61
C ASP A 109 1.60 14.65 9.61
N GLU A 110 1.19 15.16 8.43
CA GLU A 110 0.11 16.16 8.29
C GLU A 110 -1.24 15.68 8.87
N PHE A 111 -1.56 14.41 8.68
CA PHE A 111 -2.79 13.77 9.16
C PHE A 111 -2.47 12.60 10.09
N GLY A 112 -3.24 12.48 11.17
CA GLY A 112 -3.09 11.35 12.09
C GLY A 112 -3.65 10.09 11.44
N ALA A 113 -2.94 8.97 11.58
CA ALA A 113 -3.34 7.70 11.00
C ALA A 113 -3.48 6.60 12.07
N GLY A 114 -4.09 5.49 11.67
CA GLY A 114 -4.27 4.29 12.49
C GLY A 114 -5.43 3.47 11.95
N HIS A 115 -6.59 4.11 11.78
CA HIS A 115 -7.68 3.57 10.97
C HIS A 115 -7.31 3.65 9.48
N SER A 116 -7.80 2.67 8.71
CA SER A 116 -7.64 2.59 7.27
C SER A 116 -8.64 3.47 6.53
N SER A 117 -8.37 3.70 5.26
CA SER A 117 -9.28 4.24 4.25
C SER A 117 -9.64 5.71 4.44
N THR A 118 -8.95 6.40 5.35
CA THR A 118 -9.17 7.81 5.67
C THR A 118 -8.34 8.76 4.79
N SER A 119 -7.28 8.24 4.15
CA SER A 119 -6.26 9.06 3.49
C SER A 119 -6.79 9.87 2.30
N ILE A 120 -7.63 9.29 1.43
CA ILE A 120 -8.17 9.97 0.26
C ILE A 120 -9.07 11.13 0.70
N SER A 121 -9.97 10.89 1.65
CA SER A 121 -10.85 11.93 2.17
C SER A 121 -10.06 13.06 2.83
N ALA A 122 -9.04 12.71 3.63
CA ALA A 122 -8.19 13.70 4.28
C ALA A 122 -7.37 14.51 3.27
N ALA A 123 -6.75 13.85 2.29
CA ALA A 123 -6.00 14.51 1.22
C ALA A 123 -6.90 15.42 0.37
N PHE A 124 -8.12 15.00 0.07
CA PHE A 124 -9.08 15.84 -0.65
C PHE A 124 -9.43 17.10 0.15
N GLY A 125 -9.77 16.96 1.44
CA GLY A 125 -10.03 18.12 2.31
C GLY A 125 -8.83 19.07 2.44
N ILE A 126 -7.61 18.52 2.52
CA ILE A 126 -6.37 19.31 2.50
C ILE A 126 -6.20 20.02 1.15
N SER A 127 -6.48 19.36 0.03
CA SER A 127 -6.39 19.95 -1.32
C SER A 127 -7.34 21.13 -1.49
N GLU A 128 -8.54 21.06 -0.93
CA GLU A 128 -9.49 22.19 -0.87
C GLU A 128 -8.92 23.37 -0.07
N GLY A 129 -8.29 23.10 1.08
CA GLY A 129 -7.61 24.14 1.87
C GLY A 129 -6.44 24.80 1.13
N LEU A 130 -5.63 24.00 0.42
CA LEU A 130 -4.52 24.48 -0.41
C LEU A 130 -5.03 25.37 -1.55
N LYS A 131 -6.10 24.95 -2.24
CA LYS A 131 -6.72 25.74 -3.29
C LYS A 131 -7.28 27.07 -2.78
N LYS A 132 -8.01 27.05 -1.66
CA LYS A 132 -8.56 28.28 -1.03
C LYS A 132 -7.47 29.26 -0.60
N SER A 133 -6.31 28.76 -0.20
CA SER A 133 -5.13 29.57 0.14
C SER A 133 -4.26 29.95 -1.07
N LYS A 134 -4.67 29.60 -2.30
CA LYS A 134 -3.91 29.81 -3.54
C LYS A 134 -2.51 29.18 -3.50
N SER A 135 -2.33 28.13 -2.70
CA SER A 135 -1.09 27.37 -2.62
C SER A 135 -0.91 26.53 -3.88
N LYS A 136 0.35 26.40 -4.33
CA LYS A 136 0.75 25.50 -5.42
C LYS A 136 1.25 24.13 -4.91
N ASN A 137 1.19 23.91 -3.59
CA ASN A 137 1.56 22.64 -3.00
C ASN A 137 0.50 21.58 -3.31
N ARG A 138 0.88 20.31 -3.21
CA ARG A 138 0.00 19.17 -3.49
C ARG A 138 -0.45 18.44 -2.24
N ALA A 139 -1.62 17.82 -2.32
CA ALA A 139 -2.07 16.81 -1.37
C ALA A 139 -1.94 15.43 -2.02
N ILE A 140 -1.28 14.51 -1.33
CA ILE A 140 -0.92 13.19 -1.87
C ILE A 140 -1.39 12.14 -0.87
N ALA A 141 -2.40 11.35 -1.24
CA ALA A 141 -2.85 10.19 -0.47
C ALA A 141 -2.06 8.95 -0.90
N ILE A 142 -1.48 8.21 0.06
CA ILE A 142 -0.83 6.93 -0.18
C ILE A 142 -1.66 5.85 0.52
N ILE A 143 -2.34 5.03 -0.27
CA ILE A 143 -3.32 4.03 0.21
C ILE A 143 -2.94 2.63 -0.28
N GLY A 144 -3.12 1.63 0.58
CA GLY A 144 -2.95 0.23 0.21
C GLY A 144 -4.18 -0.33 -0.48
N ASP A 145 -3.98 -1.34 -1.33
CA ASP A 145 -5.02 -2.17 -1.97
C ASP A 145 -6.08 -2.69 -1.00
N GLY A 146 -5.68 -3.14 0.19
CA GLY A 146 -6.64 -3.55 1.23
C GLY A 146 -7.57 -2.42 1.69
N ALA A 147 -7.03 -1.21 1.90
CA ALA A 147 -7.79 -0.05 2.36
C ALA A 147 -8.70 0.53 1.26
N MET A 148 -8.38 0.27 -0.01
CA MET A 148 -9.27 0.63 -1.12
C MET A 148 -10.60 -0.14 -1.12
N THR A 149 -10.73 -1.21 -0.33
CA THR A 149 -11.99 -1.98 -0.23
C THR A 149 -13.06 -1.31 0.63
N ALA A 150 -12.69 -0.32 1.44
CA ALA A 150 -13.60 0.32 2.37
C ALA A 150 -14.51 1.36 1.69
N GLY A 151 -15.75 1.47 2.19
CA GLY A 151 -16.72 2.46 1.70
C GLY A 151 -16.19 3.89 1.69
N MET A 152 -15.49 4.30 2.75
CA MET A 152 -14.94 5.67 2.86
C MET A 152 -13.96 6.02 1.73
N ALA A 153 -13.19 5.05 1.21
CA ALA A 153 -12.30 5.28 0.08
C ALA A 153 -13.11 5.60 -1.19
N PHE A 154 -14.21 4.88 -1.43
CA PHE A 154 -15.11 5.12 -2.57
C PHE A 154 -15.88 6.42 -2.46
N GLU A 155 -16.41 6.72 -1.27
CA GLU A 155 -17.08 7.99 -1.00
C GLU A 155 -16.16 9.17 -1.29
N ALA A 156 -14.90 9.07 -0.86
CA ALA A 156 -13.89 10.08 -1.10
C ALA A 156 -13.51 10.20 -2.58
N LEU A 157 -13.29 9.08 -3.29
CA LEU A 157 -13.01 9.10 -4.74
C LEU A 157 -14.16 9.74 -5.53
N ASN A 158 -15.39 9.30 -5.27
CA ASN A 158 -16.58 9.81 -5.93
C ASN A 158 -16.75 11.32 -5.73
N ASN A 159 -16.46 11.83 -4.53
CA ASN A 159 -16.50 13.26 -4.25
C ASN A 159 -15.34 14.01 -4.92
N ALA A 160 -14.12 13.49 -4.80
CA ALA A 160 -12.91 14.18 -5.21
C ALA A 160 -12.72 14.26 -6.73
N GLY A 161 -13.17 13.27 -7.50
CA GLY A 161 -12.87 13.22 -8.92
C GLY A 161 -13.69 14.19 -9.78
N ASN A 162 -14.75 14.80 -9.25
CA ASN A 162 -15.41 15.95 -9.88
C ASN A 162 -14.75 17.31 -9.52
N SER A 163 -13.62 17.29 -8.79
CA SER A 163 -12.90 18.52 -8.42
C SER A 163 -11.84 18.88 -9.47
N GLN A 164 -11.40 20.14 -9.43
CA GLN A 164 -10.22 20.61 -10.17
C GLN A 164 -8.99 20.74 -9.24
N ASN A 165 -8.96 19.98 -8.15
CA ASN A 165 -7.88 20.11 -7.17
C ASN A 165 -6.68 19.28 -7.59
N ASP A 166 -5.48 19.78 -7.30
CA ASP A 166 -4.22 19.06 -7.50
C ASP A 166 -4.04 17.99 -6.40
N LEU A 167 -4.90 16.98 -6.47
CA LEU A 167 -4.93 15.78 -5.63
C LEU A 167 -4.25 14.62 -6.37
N LEU A 168 -3.29 13.97 -5.71
CA LEU A 168 -2.72 12.72 -6.18
C LEU A 168 -3.11 11.59 -5.22
N VAL A 169 -3.74 10.55 -5.74
CA VAL A 169 -3.95 9.29 -5.03
C VAL A 169 -2.94 8.28 -5.56
N ILE A 170 -2.14 7.69 -4.66
CA ILE A 170 -1.19 6.63 -4.98
C ILE A 170 -1.71 5.34 -4.35
N LEU A 171 -2.09 4.39 -5.20
CA LEU A 171 -2.41 3.04 -4.81
C LEU A 171 -1.12 2.21 -4.74
N ASN A 172 -0.75 1.79 -3.53
CA ASN A 172 0.28 0.80 -3.28
C ASN A 172 -0.34 -0.60 -3.29
N ASP A 173 -0.35 -1.24 -4.46
CA ASP A 173 -0.91 -2.58 -4.65
C ASP A 173 0.16 -3.66 -4.44
N ASN A 174 -0.06 -4.49 -3.43
CA ASN A 174 0.80 -5.63 -3.08
C ASN A 174 0.01 -6.94 -2.98
N ASP A 175 -1.22 -6.98 -3.51
CA ASP A 175 -2.16 -8.11 -3.50
C ASP A 175 -2.49 -8.67 -2.09
N MET A 176 -2.31 -7.86 -1.04
CA MET A 176 -2.32 -8.32 0.35
C MET A 176 -2.81 -7.26 1.35
N SER A 177 -3.72 -7.65 2.25
CA SER A 177 -4.06 -6.95 3.51
C SER A 177 -3.23 -7.54 4.66
N ILE A 178 -3.82 -7.81 5.84
CA ILE A 178 -3.21 -8.70 6.84
C ILE A 178 -3.31 -10.16 6.35
N SER A 179 -4.48 -10.54 5.84
CA SER A 179 -4.75 -11.74 5.05
C SER A 179 -4.77 -11.40 3.54
N LYS A 180 -4.92 -12.41 2.67
CA LYS A 180 -5.18 -12.16 1.24
C LYS A 180 -6.40 -11.26 1.09
N ASN A 181 -6.30 -10.32 0.17
CA ASN A 181 -7.37 -9.41 -0.17
C ASN A 181 -8.62 -10.16 -0.67
N VAL A 182 -9.80 -9.67 -0.30
CA VAL A 182 -11.10 -10.23 -0.70
C VAL A 182 -11.93 -9.17 -1.42
N GLY A 183 -12.84 -9.60 -2.30
CA GLY A 183 -13.77 -8.71 -3.00
C GLY A 183 -13.46 -8.47 -4.48
N ALA A 184 -14.47 -7.99 -5.22
CA ALA A 184 -14.41 -7.84 -6.68
C ALA A 184 -13.38 -6.80 -7.15
N ILE A 185 -13.17 -5.74 -6.37
CA ILE A 185 -12.17 -4.70 -6.66
C ILE A 185 -10.76 -5.30 -6.69
N ASN A 186 -10.43 -6.20 -5.77
CA ASN A 186 -9.13 -6.85 -5.76
C ASN A 186 -8.93 -7.76 -6.97
N ASN A 187 -9.96 -8.50 -7.40
CA ASN A 187 -9.93 -9.25 -8.65
C ASN A 187 -9.73 -8.34 -9.88
N TYR A 188 -10.32 -7.14 -9.86
CA TYR A 188 -10.14 -6.14 -10.90
C TYR A 188 -8.70 -5.58 -10.91
N LEU A 189 -8.15 -5.21 -9.76
CA LEU A 189 -6.76 -4.75 -9.62
C LEU A 189 -5.76 -5.84 -10.08
N ALA A 190 -5.97 -7.09 -9.67
CA ALA A 190 -5.15 -8.23 -10.12
C ALA A 190 -5.20 -8.43 -11.65
N LYS A 191 -6.36 -8.17 -12.30
CA LYS A 191 -6.48 -8.18 -13.76
C LYS A 191 -5.70 -7.04 -14.40
N LEU A 192 -5.72 -5.83 -13.83
CA LEU A 192 -4.93 -4.70 -14.32
C LEU A 192 -3.43 -4.98 -14.21
N LEU A 193 -2.98 -5.55 -13.09
CA LEU A 193 -1.60 -5.98 -12.90
C LEU A 193 -1.19 -7.03 -13.94
N SER A 194 -1.94 -8.13 -14.05
CA SER A 194 -1.60 -9.21 -14.99
C SER A 194 -1.65 -8.77 -16.46
N GLY A 195 -2.63 -7.94 -16.85
CA GLY A 195 -2.83 -7.50 -18.23
C GLY A 195 -1.67 -6.67 -18.80
N LYS A 196 -1.03 -5.81 -17.99
CA LYS A 196 0.12 -5.00 -18.45
C LYS A 196 1.45 -5.74 -18.32
N PHE A 197 1.64 -6.60 -17.32
CA PHE A 197 2.86 -7.42 -17.21
C PHE A 197 2.94 -8.55 -18.27
N TYR A 198 1.80 -9.07 -18.75
CA TYR A 198 1.78 -10.04 -19.87
C TYR A 198 2.24 -9.43 -21.21
N GLY A 199 2.10 -8.11 -21.40
CA GLY A 199 2.60 -7.42 -22.59
C GLY A 199 4.13 -7.34 -22.65
N GLY A 200 4.82 -7.38 -21.51
CA GLY A 200 6.28 -7.28 -21.40
C GLY A 200 7.05 -8.58 -21.61
N PHE A 201 6.39 -9.74 -21.62
CA PHE A 201 7.06 -11.05 -21.73
C PHE A 201 7.21 -11.59 -23.17
N LYS A 202 6.92 -10.78 -24.20
CA LYS A 202 7.00 -11.22 -25.60
C LYS A 202 8.33 -10.90 -26.33
N SER A 203 9.37 -10.52 -25.61
CA SER A 203 10.71 -10.24 -26.17
C SER A 203 11.80 -11.15 -25.59
N THR A 204 11.67 -12.47 -25.76
CA THR A 204 12.82 -13.38 -25.64
C THR A 204 12.69 -14.59 -26.57
N GLY A 205 12.26 -14.35 -27.82
CA GLY A 205 12.05 -15.42 -28.79
C GLY A 205 12.08 -14.98 -30.26
N LYS A 206 12.88 -13.97 -30.60
CA LYS A 206 13.12 -13.60 -32.02
C LYS A 206 14.61 -13.48 -32.30
N ALA A 207 15.27 -14.61 -32.33
CA ALA A 207 16.41 -14.84 -33.19
C ALA A 207 16.14 -16.15 -33.93
N LEU A 208 15.37 -16.07 -35.01
CA LEU A 208 15.35 -17.00 -36.15
C LEU A 208 14.31 -16.51 -37.18
N PHE A 209 14.65 -16.68 -38.45
CA PHE A 209 13.95 -16.29 -39.69
C PHE A 209 14.30 -14.92 -40.28
N SER A 210 15.44 -14.92 -40.97
CA SER A 210 15.68 -14.12 -42.16
C SER A 210 14.95 -14.72 -43.38
N LYS A 211 14.46 -13.83 -44.26
CA LYS A 211 13.78 -14.02 -45.57
C LYS A 211 12.25 -14.18 -45.56
N ALA A 212 11.53 -13.08 -45.81
CA ALA A 212 10.69 -12.83 -47.00
C ALA A 212 9.73 -11.65 -46.78
N THR A 213 9.65 -10.74 -47.76
CA THR A 213 8.66 -9.64 -47.92
C THR A 213 7.38 -10.22 -48.57
N PRO A 214 6.13 -9.66 -48.46
CA PRO A 214 5.69 -8.34 -47.98
C PRO A 214 4.61 -8.39 -46.87
N ILE A 215 4.93 -7.90 -45.66
CA ILE A 215 3.97 -7.77 -44.53
C ILE A 215 3.26 -6.37 -44.53
N LEU A 216 3.57 -5.51 -45.49
CA LEU A 216 3.12 -4.11 -45.47
C LEU A 216 1.60 -3.94 -45.69
N ASP A 217 0.95 -4.81 -46.45
CA ASP A 217 -0.49 -4.68 -46.73
C ASP A 217 -1.39 -5.23 -45.61
N LEU A 218 -0.89 -6.16 -44.80
CA LEU A 218 -1.60 -6.66 -43.62
C LEU A 218 -1.58 -5.63 -42.48
N ALA A 219 -0.54 -4.79 -42.41
CA ALA A 219 -0.43 -3.73 -41.42
C ALA A 219 -1.50 -2.64 -41.60
N ARG A 220 -1.80 -2.23 -42.84
CA ARG A 220 -2.78 -1.16 -43.13
C ARG A 220 -4.22 -1.54 -42.82
N LYS A 221 -4.61 -2.81 -43.00
CA LYS A 221 -5.97 -3.30 -42.69
C LYS A 221 -6.23 -3.48 -41.19
N THR A 222 -5.18 -3.67 -40.39
CA THR A 222 -5.30 -3.82 -38.94
C THR A 222 -5.46 -2.46 -38.25
N GLU A 223 -4.88 -1.40 -38.83
CA GLU A 223 -4.96 -0.03 -38.31
C GLU A 223 -6.39 0.54 -38.37
N GLU A 224 -7.20 0.15 -39.36
CA GLU A 224 -8.59 0.59 -39.48
C GLU A 224 -9.55 -0.09 -38.48
N HIS A 225 -9.24 -1.31 -38.02
CA HIS A 225 -10.04 -1.99 -36.98
C HIS A 225 -9.70 -1.54 -35.55
N LEU A 226 -8.58 -0.86 -35.35
CA LEU A 226 -8.19 -0.29 -34.04
C LEU A 226 -8.76 1.10 -33.79
N LYS A 227 -9.24 1.80 -34.85
CA LYS A 227 -9.84 3.15 -34.73
C LYS A 227 -11.23 3.18 -34.07
N GLY A 228 -11.83 2.03 -33.78
CA GLY A 228 -13.20 1.93 -33.26
C GLY A 228 -13.36 1.37 -31.84
N MET A 229 -12.28 0.97 -31.15
CA MET A 229 -12.38 0.51 -29.76
C MET A 229 -12.25 1.71 -28.82
N VAL A 230 -13.39 2.27 -28.40
CA VAL A 230 -13.44 3.01 -27.14
C VAL A 230 -12.97 2.04 -26.06
N ILE A 231 -11.73 2.18 -25.61
CA ILE A 231 -11.24 1.43 -24.45
C ILE A 231 -12.12 1.90 -23.28
N PRO A 232 -12.90 1.02 -22.63
CA PRO A 232 -13.64 1.41 -21.44
C PRO A 232 -12.63 1.99 -20.43
N GLY A 233 -12.93 3.17 -19.90
CA GLY A 233 -12.12 3.76 -18.84
C GLY A 233 -11.96 2.77 -17.69
N THR A 234 -10.82 2.80 -17.03
CA THR A 234 -10.66 2.17 -15.73
C THR A 234 -11.70 2.71 -14.75
N LEU A 235 -12.04 1.93 -13.71
CA LEU A 235 -12.92 2.38 -12.63
C LEU A 235 -12.54 3.77 -12.09
N PHE A 236 -11.24 4.07 -12.01
CA PHE A 236 -10.74 5.34 -11.49
C PHE A 236 -10.95 6.50 -12.46
N GLU A 237 -10.89 6.26 -13.77
CA GLU A 237 -11.24 7.23 -14.80
C GLU A 237 -12.74 7.56 -14.77
N GLU A 238 -13.59 6.57 -14.52
CA GLU A 238 -15.03 6.78 -14.31
C GLU A 238 -15.33 7.60 -13.04
N PHE A 239 -14.46 7.53 -12.02
CA PHE A 239 -14.53 8.43 -10.88
C PHE A 239 -14.03 9.85 -11.19
N GLY A 240 -13.45 10.12 -12.35
CA GLY A 240 -12.94 11.43 -12.77
C GLY A 240 -11.44 11.64 -12.54
N PHE A 241 -10.67 10.58 -12.26
CA PHE A 241 -9.22 10.66 -12.10
C PHE A 241 -8.48 10.36 -13.40
N ASN A 242 -7.37 11.05 -13.65
CA ASN A 242 -6.41 10.60 -14.66
C ASN A 242 -5.60 9.41 -14.11
N TYR A 243 -5.80 8.22 -14.68
CA TYR A 243 -5.19 6.99 -14.22
C TYR A 243 -3.85 6.69 -14.90
N ILE A 244 -2.81 6.43 -14.10
CA ILE A 244 -1.45 6.13 -14.55
C ILE A 244 -0.98 4.83 -13.87
N GLY A 245 -0.44 3.89 -14.66
CA GLY A 245 0.11 2.62 -14.17
C GLY A 245 -0.72 1.39 -14.57
N PRO A 246 -0.55 0.22 -13.91
CA PRO A 246 0.44 -0.03 -12.85
C PRO A 246 1.89 0.16 -13.31
N ILE A 247 2.76 0.66 -12.43
CA ILE A 247 4.22 0.71 -12.59
C ILE A 247 4.93 -0.09 -11.48
N ASP A 248 6.17 -0.53 -11.71
CA ASP A 248 6.96 -1.22 -10.69
C ASP A 248 7.38 -0.26 -9.56
N GLY A 249 6.91 -0.52 -8.35
CA GLY A 249 7.22 0.25 -7.15
C GLY A 249 8.60 0.00 -6.55
N HIS A 250 9.39 -0.90 -7.13
CA HIS A 250 10.79 -1.12 -6.77
C HIS A 250 11.77 -0.59 -7.82
N ASP A 251 11.26 -0.07 -8.95
CA ASP A 251 12.07 0.68 -9.90
C ASP A 251 12.02 2.17 -9.55
N ILE A 252 13.01 2.59 -8.74
CA ILE A 252 13.13 3.98 -8.31
C ILE A 252 13.28 4.96 -9.47
N ASP A 253 13.82 4.53 -10.62
CA ASP A 253 14.01 5.42 -11.76
C ASP A 253 12.67 5.74 -12.42
N THR A 254 11.90 4.69 -12.71
CA THR A 254 10.53 4.80 -13.23
C THR A 254 9.62 5.56 -12.28
N LEU A 255 9.75 5.33 -10.96
CA LEU A 255 8.98 6.07 -9.95
C LEU A 255 9.27 7.57 -9.98
N ILE A 256 10.54 7.97 -10.00
CA ILE A 256 10.93 9.39 -10.03
C ILE A 256 10.44 10.05 -11.32
N ASP A 257 10.60 9.40 -12.47
CA ASP A 257 10.16 9.95 -13.76
C ASP A 257 8.64 10.13 -13.80
N THR A 258 7.91 9.10 -13.38
CA THR A 258 6.45 9.13 -13.35
C THR A 258 5.92 10.18 -12.38
N LEU A 259 6.43 10.23 -11.16
CA LEU A 259 6.01 11.22 -10.16
C LEU A 259 6.37 12.65 -10.58
N SER A 260 7.51 12.86 -11.25
CA SER A 260 7.91 14.17 -11.77
C SER A 260 6.98 14.64 -12.87
N ASN A 261 6.57 13.73 -13.77
CA ASN A 261 5.57 14.02 -14.80
C ASN A 261 4.22 14.37 -14.15
N ILE A 262 3.75 13.56 -13.20
CA ILE A 262 2.49 13.80 -12.46
C ILE A 262 2.52 15.15 -11.73
N LYS A 263 3.65 15.53 -11.15
CA LYS A 263 3.83 16.83 -10.47
C LYS A 263 3.64 18.03 -11.40
N SER A 264 3.71 17.86 -12.71
CA SER A 264 3.40 18.90 -13.70
C SER A 264 1.94 18.95 -14.13
N LEU A 265 1.15 17.90 -13.85
CA LEU A 265 -0.25 17.78 -14.27
C LEU A 265 -1.22 18.41 -13.26
N SER A 266 -2.27 19.07 -13.74
CA SER A 266 -3.32 19.63 -12.89
C SER A 266 -4.52 18.69 -12.72
N GLY A 267 -5.27 18.89 -11.63
CA GLY A 267 -6.47 18.13 -11.33
C GLY A 267 -6.22 16.73 -10.73
N PRO A 268 -7.28 15.93 -10.52
CA PRO A 268 -7.19 14.64 -9.84
C PRO A 268 -6.37 13.61 -10.62
N GLN A 269 -5.30 13.11 -9.99
CA GLN A 269 -4.40 12.09 -10.54
C GLN A 269 -4.47 10.81 -9.71
N PHE A 270 -4.41 9.65 -10.36
CA PHE A 270 -4.38 8.34 -9.72
C PHE A 270 -3.19 7.53 -10.24
N LEU A 271 -2.21 7.26 -9.38
CA LEU A 271 -1.04 6.45 -9.71
C LEU A 271 -1.18 5.06 -9.07
N HIS A 272 -1.18 4.02 -9.90
CA HIS A 272 -1.13 2.64 -9.45
C HIS A 272 0.32 2.15 -9.44
N VAL A 273 0.81 1.77 -8.25
CA VAL A 273 2.16 1.26 -8.01
C VAL A 273 2.08 -0.17 -7.51
N ALA A 274 2.72 -1.11 -8.21
CA ALA A 274 2.81 -2.51 -7.82
C ALA A 274 4.04 -2.74 -6.94
N THR A 275 3.88 -3.24 -5.72
CA THR A 275 4.98 -3.56 -4.79
C THR A 275 4.90 -5.00 -4.27
N LYS A 276 5.95 -5.42 -3.56
CA LYS A 276 6.03 -6.71 -2.88
C LYS A 276 6.24 -6.50 -1.39
N LYS A 277 5.33 -7.03 -0.56
CA LYS A 277 5.55 -7.04 0.90
C LYS A 277 6.84 -7.77 1.25
N GLY A 278 7.61 -7.18 2.16
CA GLY A 278 8.90 -7.73 2.61
C GLY A 278 10.06 -7.55 1.63
N PHE A 279 9.90 -6.80 0.53
CA PHE A 279 10.91 -6.70 -0.52
C PHE A 279 12.33 -6.42 0.01
N GLY A 280 13.30 -7.20 -0.47
CA GLY A 280 14.70 -7.12 -0.05
C GLY A 280 15.02 -7.90 1.23
N TYR A 281 14.05 -8.57 1.85
CA TYR A 281 14.28 -9.46 2.99
C TYR A 281 13.52 -10.78 2.83
N LYS A 282 14.21 -11.81 2.33
CA LYS A 282 13.64 -13.10 1.95
C LYS A 282 12.69 -13.71 3.00
N PRO A 283 13.01 -13.75 4.31
CA PRO A 283 12.08 -14.28 5.31
C PRO A 283 10.71 -13.57 5.33
N ALA A 284 10.70 -12.25 5.14
CA ALA A 284 9.46 -11.47 5.08
C ALA A 284 8.74 -11.57 3.73
N GLN A 285 9.46 -11.82 2.63
CA GLN A 285 8.84 -12.07 1.32
C GLN A 285 8.14 -13.44 1.28
N ASP A 286 8.78 -14.46 1.86
CA ASP A 286 8.23 -15.82 1.90
C ASP A 286 7.05 -15.92 2.89
N ASN A 287 7.01 -15.08 3.93
CA ASN A 287 6.00 -15.12 4.98
C ASN A 287 5.47 -13.72 5.37
N PRO A 288 4.85 -12.96 4.46
CA PRO A 288 4.51 -11.55 4.67
C PRO A 288 3.57 -11.30 5.85
N ASN A 289 2.66 -12.25 6.15
CA ASN A 289 1.72 -12.16 7.27
C ASN A 289 2.44 -12.26 8.62
N LYS A 290 3.38 -13.20 8.76
CA LYS A 290 4.18 -13.38 9.98
C LYS A 290 5.03 -12.14 10.30
N TYR A 291 5.51 -11.47 9.25
CA TYR A 291 6.30 -10.25 9.37
C TYR A 291 5.47 -8.96 9.22
N HIS A 292 4.14 -9.05 9.15
CA HIS A 292 3.27 -7.87 9.09
C HIS A 292 3.32 -7.09 10.40
N GLY A 293 3.24 -7.78 11.54
CA GLY A 293 3.45 -7.23 12.87
C GLY A 293 4.26 -8.22 13.69
N ILE A 294 5.56 -7.98 13.83
CA ILE A 294 6.47 -8.91 14.51
C ILE A 294 6.87 -8.38 15.89
N SER A 295 7.00 -9.27 16.86
CA SER A 295 7.65 -8.98 18.15
C SER A 295 9.16 -8.82 17.98
N GLU A 296 9.88 -8.52 19.06
CA GLU A 296 11.34 -8.56 19.05
C GLU A 296 11.84 -9.92 18.52
N PHE A 297 12.80 -9.89 17.60
CA PHE A 297 13.35 -11.09 16.98
C PHE A 297 14.85 -10.93 16.76
N LYS A 298 15.59 -12.03 16.75
CA LYS A 298 17.01 -12.03 16.36
C LYS A 298 17.12 -12.26 14.85
N PRO A 299 17.71 -11.33 14.07
CA PRO A 299 17.79 -11.45 12.62
C PRO A 299 18.52 -12.70 12.11
N SER A 300 19.42 -13.28 12.93
CA SER A 300 20.24 -14.44 12.55
C SER A 300 19.58 -15.81 12.76
N ASN A 301 18.48 -15.92 13.52
CA ASN A 301 17.88 -17.22 13.83
C ASN A 301 16.34 -17.27 13.82
N ASN A 302 15.65 -16.15 13.54
CA ASN A 302 14.17 -16.08 13.44
C ASN A 302 13.40 -16.67 14.64
N SER A 303 14.03 -16.85 15.79
CA SER A 303 13.39 -17.45 16.96
C SER A 303 12.68 -16.37 17.79
N LEU A 304 11.35 -16.45 17.86
CA LEU A 304 10.54 -15.64 18.79
C LEU A 304 10.76 -16.17 20.21
N LYS A 305 10.86 -15.27 21.21
CA LYS A 305 10.93 -15.68 22.62
C LYS A 305 9.59 -16.31 23.02
N ALA A 306 9.61 -17.57 23.45
CA ALA A 306 8.43 -18.24 23.99
C ALA A 306 8.14 -17.72 25.41
N GLY A 307 6.98 -17.11 25.61
CA GLY A 307 6.43 -16.81 26.94
C GLY A 307 5.39 -17.86 27.34
N GLU A 308 5.03 -17.91 28.63
CA GLU A 308 4.01 -18.82 29.17
C GLU A 308 2.66 -18.71 28.41
N LEU A 309 2.14 -19.86 27.98
CA LEU A 309 0.91 -20.02 27.21
C LEU A 309 -0.34 -19.78 28.09
N LYS A 310 -0.66 -18.52 28.39
CA LYS A 310 -1.99 -18.16 28.89
C LYS A 310 -2.93 -17.97 27.69
N LYS A 311 -4.11 -18.59 27.73
CA LYS A 311 -5.14 -18.37 26.70
C LYS A 311 -5.50 -16.87 26.65
N THR A 312 -5.52 -16.33 25.45
CA THR A 312 -6.01 -14.98 25.17
C THR A 312 -7.55 -14.96 25.13
N PHE A 313 -8.15 -13.77 25.20
CA PHE A 313 -9.60 -13.64 24.95
C PHE A 313 -9.99 -14.15 23.55
N THR A 314 -9.10 -13.96 22.56
CA THR A 314 -9.28 -14.49 21.20
C THR A 314 -9.32 -16.01 21.19
N ASP A 315 -8.46 -16.69 21.96
CA ASP A 315 -8.47 -18.16 22.06
C ASP A 315 -9.77 -18.65 22.70
N ILE A 316 -10.23 -17.99 23.77
CA ILE A 316 -11.48 -18.33 24.46
C ILE A 316 -12.69 -18.16 23.52
N PHE A 317 -12.74 -17.06 22.76
CA PHE A 317 -13.78 -16.83 21.75
C PHE A 317 -13.75 -17.88 20.64
N SER A 318 -12.55 -18.22 20.14
CA SER A 318 -12.36 -19.24 19.09
C SER A 318 -12.88 -20.61 19.55
N ASP A 319 -12.55 -21.04 20.76
CA ASP A 319 -13.05 -22.29 21.33
C ASP A 319 -14.60 -22.29 21.42
N TRP A 320 -15.17 -21.18 21.90
CA TRP A 320 -16.62 -21.04 22.04
C TRP A 320 -17.35 -21.09 20.70
N ILE A 321 -16.92 -20.29 19.71
CA ILE A 321 -17.63 -20.20 18.43
C ILE A 321 -17.55 -21.53 17.67
N MET A 322 -16.43 -22.25 17.80
CA MET A 322 -16.26 -23.57 17.20
C MET A 322 -17.20 -24.62 17.83
N ALA A 323 -17.38 -24.58 19.16
CA ALA A 323 -18.33 -25.43 19.86
C ALA A 323 -19.78 -25.13 19.44
N GLN A 324 -20.17 -23.86 19.42
CA GLN A 324 -21.52 -23.44 19.00
C GLN A 324 -21.82 -23.77 17.54
N ALA A 325 -20.84 -23.58 16.65
CA ALA A 325 -20.99 -23.91 15.25
C ALA A 325 -21.18 -25.41 14.99
N GLY A 326 -20.72 -26.28 15.91
CA GLY A 326 -20.91 -27.73 15.84
C GLY A 326 -22.36 -28.17 16.08
N THR A 327 -23.14 -27.39 16.84
CA THR A 327 -24.52 -27.72 17.20
C THR A 327 -25.55 -26.85 16.49
N ASN A 328 -25.20 -25.60 16.15
CA ASN A 328 -26.08 -24.66 15.47
C ASN A 328 -25.65 -24.45 14.01
N LYS A 329 -26.42 -25.01 13.06
CA LYS A 329 -26.18 -24.86 11.62
C LYS A 329 -26.50 -23.46 11.06
N LYS A 330 -27.28 -22.65 11.79
CA LYS A 330 -27.63 -21.27 11.40
C LYS A 330 -26.59 -20.24 11.81
N LEU A 331 -25.65 -20.61 12.68
CA LEU A 331 -24.59 -19.70 13.13
C LEU A 331 -23.65 -19.37 11.97
N CYS A 332 -23.49 -18.08 11.71
CA CYS A 332 -22.54 -17.50 10.76
C CYS A 332 -21.48 -16.69 11.50
N ALA A 333 -20.26 -16.66 10.98
CA ALA A 333 -19.17 -15.79 11.45
C ALA A 333 -18.86 -14.74 10.39
N ILE A 334 -18.84 -13.47 10.78
CA ILE A 334 -18.57 -12.33 9.90
C ILE A 334 -17.38 -11.57 10.48
N THR A 335 -16.42 -11.19 9.64
CA THR A 335 -15.24 -10.43 10.07
C THR A 335 -14.86 -9.37 9.03
N PRO A 336 -14.48 -8.15 9.45
CA PRO A 336 -13.94 -7.15 8.54
C PRO A 336 -12.41 -7.30 8.42
N ALA A 337 -11.92 -8.18 7.55
CA ALA A 337 -10.49 -8.45 7.30
C ALA A 337 -9.65 -8.91 8.51
N MET A 338 -10.28 -9.30 9.62
CA MET A 338 -9.61 -9.60 10.89
C MET A 338 -9.73 -11.08 11.29
N SER A 339 -9.79 -12.00 10.32
CA SER A 339 -9.93 -13.44 10.58
C SER A 339 -8.91 -13.98 11.60
N ASP A 340 -7.65 -13.57 11.50
CA ASP A 340 -6.59 -14.06 12.40
C ASP A 340 -6.68 -13.41 13.79
N GLY A 341 -6.75 -12.08 13.85
CA GLY A 341 -6.83 -11.33 15.10
C GLY A 341 -8.09 -11.62 15.92
N SER A 342 -9.20 -12.00 15.25
CA SER A 342 -10.45 -12.40 15.89
C SER A 342 -10.56 -13.91 16.12
N GLY A 343 -9.54 -14.71 15.82
CA GLY A 343 -9.55 -16.16 16.11
C GLY A 343 -10.48 -16.99 15.22
N LEU A 344 -10.85 -16.47 14.05
CA LEU A 344 -11.80 -17.10 13.12
C LEU A 344 -11.12 -17.96 12.04
N THR A 345 -9.79 -18.03 12.01
CA THR A 345 -9.02 -18.82 11.03
C THR A 345 -9.40 -20.31 11.00
N VAL A 346 -9.74 -20.90 12.15
CA VAL A 346 -10.19 -22.31 12.20
C VAL A 346 -11.63 -22.44 11.71
N PHE A 347 -12.49 -21.49 12.09
CA PHE A 347 -13.88 -21.44 11.65
C PHE A 347 -13.99 -21.34 10.12
N SER A 348 -13.20 -20.45 9.50
CA SER A 348 -13.22 -20.23 8.04
C SER A 348 -12.86 -21.49 7.26
N LYS A 349 -11.94 -22.31 7.78
CA LYS A 349 -11.55 -23.60 7.18
C LYS A 349 -12.59 -24.69 7.39
N LYS A 350 -13.18 -24.78 8.58
CA LYS A 350 -14.12 -25.86 8.93
C LYS A 350 -15.55 -25.61 8.43
N TYR A 351 -15.98 -24.36 8.39
CA TYR A 351 -17.33 -23.94 8.01
C TYR A 351 -17.31 -22.82 6.95
N PRO A 352 -16.67 -23.04 5.78
CA PRO A 352 -16.46 -21.99 4.79
C PRO A 352 -17.77 -21.38 4.26
N SER A 353 -18.85 -22.16 4.16
CA SER A 353 -20.16 -21.67 3.70
C SER A 353 -20.89 -20.78 4.71
N ARG A 354 -20.35 -20.63 5.93
CA ARG A 354 -20.93 -19.82 7.02
C ARG A 354 -19.96 -18.76 7.51
N PHE A 355 -18.87 -18.55 6.78
CA PHE A 355 -17.83 -17.59 7.10
C PHE A 355 -17.80 -16.50 6.03
N TYR A 356 -17.85 -15.24 6.48
CA TYR A 356 -17.86 -14.08 5.61
C TYR A 356 -16.75 -13.11 6.03
N ASP A 357 -15.71 -12.98 5.22
CA ASP A 357 -14.76 -11.88 5.32
C ASP A 357 -15.21 -10.77 4.36
N VAL A 358 -15.62 -9.64 4.92
CA VAL A 358 -16.16 -8.51 4.14
C VAL A 358 -15.09 -7.50 3.72
N GLY A 359 -13.81 -7.80 3.96
CA GLY A 359 -12.72 -6.85 3.77
C GLY A 359 -12.74 -5.74 4.84
N ILE A 360 -12.07 -4.62 4.58
CA ILE A 360 -12.03 -3.50 5.52
C ILE A 360 -13.32 -2.68 5.39
N ALA A 361 -14.45 -3.24 5.81
CA ALA A 361 -15.78 -2.66 5.63
C ALA A 361 -16.68 -2.90 6.84
N GLU A 362 -16.35 -2.31 7.99
CA GLU A 362 -17.05 -2.51 9.26
C GLU A 362 -18.54 -2.12 9.18
N GLN A 363 -18.86 -1.02 8.50
CA GLN A 363 -20.24 -0.58 8.29
C GLN A 363 -21.04 -1.64 7.51
N HIS A 364 -20.43 -2.17 6.44
CA HIS A 364 -21.03 -3.25 5.66
C HIS A 364 -21.17 -4.53 6.49
N ALA A 365 -20.17 -4.89 7.31
CA ALA A 365 -20.23 -6.07 8.19
C ALA A 365 -21.47 -6.03 9.08
N LEU A 366 -21.76 -4.88 9.69
CA LEU A 366 -22.92 -4.72 10.57
C LEU A 366 -24.24 -4.77 9.81
N THR A 367 -24.36 -4.05 8.68
CA THR A 367 -25.59 -4.09 7.87
C THR A 367 -25.84 -5.46 7.25
N PHE A 368 -24.77 -6.15 6.82
CA PHE A 368 -24.83 -7.52 6.31
C PHE A 368 -25.30 -8.50 7.40
N ALA A 369 -24.76 -8.37 8.62
CA ALA A 369 -25.21 -9.16 9.76
C ALA A 369 -26.70 -8.90 10.07
N ALA A 370 -27.15 -7.65 10.01
CA ALA A 370 -28.56 -7.30 10.21
C ALA A 370 -29.48 -7.87 9.12
N GLY A 371 -29.01 -8.01 7.88
CA GLY A 371 -29.77 -8.67 6.82
C GLY A 371 -29.80 -10.20 6.91
N LEU A 372 -28.83 -10.81 7.59
CA LEU A 372 -28.80 -12.25 7.86
C LEU A 372 -29.64 -12.66 9.08
N ALA A 373 -29.75 -11.77 10.07
CA ALA A 373 -30.49 -11.98 11.32
C ALA A 373 -32.01 -11.88 11.08
#